data_AF-A0AAW1ZGA9-F1
#
_entry.id   AF-A0AAW1ZGA9-F1
#
_cell.length_a   1.000
_cell.length_b   1.000
_cell.length_c   1.000
_cell.angle_alpha   90.00
_cell.angle_beta   90.00
_cell.angle_gamma   90.00
#
_symmetry.space_group_name_H-M   'P 1'
#
loop_
_entity.id
_entity.type
_entity.pdbx_description
1 polymer ?
#
loop_
_entity_poly.entity_id
_entity_poly.type
_entity_poly.pdbx_seq_one_letter_code
_entity_poly.pdbx_strand_id
1 'polypeptide(L)'
;MARLVKLYSQVDNIKQQYFIRNRIAEENRQKENEAAVRIQSWFRGCQVRAYLSHLHKNATLIQKTWRGFTARVLFRQRVKTAYFIMKMNFYNKMAVKIQQRWRGYYVRKYVHSYYARKRYLEGLTRKNAHIRRDLEEFAELQRKERERITLEKEEQEKNIQAQRFHFLLSTKQRPGVFNSPFRAEPDEMELRLRKVKPLLVRSAPKERKTPDIVPDLSNLMPNRERLPPIHKKPQGPFRPALEVQQQRQRPLEPSLRVATSITALEEAREELKRQEWRTRVIDQTFLPFSNTSRIKRYEGLMHTSTPFEQVAYGTKHFREEHKEYLQGKKPFKTVFTTCHVFDKFGRMYSNAGNIV
;
A
#
# COMPACT_ATOMS: atom_id res chain seq x y z
N MET A 1 -18.44 52.05 -126.94
CA MET A 1 -19.66 52.73 -126.44
C MET A 1 -20.73 51.79 -125.87
N ALA A 2 -21.03 50.63 -126.47
CA ALA A 2 -22.09 49.71 -126.01
C ALA A 2 -22.01 49.25 -124.53
N ARG A 3 -20.80 49.01 -124.01
CA ARG A 3 -20.57 48.59 -122.60
C ARG A 3 -20.90 49.70 -121.59
N LEU A 4 -20.64 50.94 -121.96
CA LEU A 4 -20.90 52.12 -121.14
C LEU A 4 -22.42 52.33 -121.03
N VAL A 5 -23.14 52.27 -122.16
CA VAL A 5 -24.61 52.35 -122.21
C VAL A 5 -25.26 51.24 -121.38
N LYS A 6 -24.74 50.00 -121.44
CA LYS A 6 -25.19 48.88 -120.60
C LYS A 6 -24.98 49.14 -119.11
N LEU A 7 -23.82 49.69 -118.73
CA LEU A 7 -23.58 50.10 -117.33
C LEU A 7 -24.54 51.21 -116.90
N TYR A 8 -24.72 52.26 -117.69
CA TYR A 8 -25.66 53.34 -117.38
C TYR A 8 -27.10 52.82 -117.21
N SER A 9 -27.54 51.87 -118.04
CA SER A 9 -28.85 51.22 -117.88
C SER A 9 -28.98 50.37 -116.60
N GLN A 10 -27.85 49.92 -116.02
CA GLN A 10 -27.80 49.13 -114.80
C GLN A 10 -27.53 49.95 -113.54
N VAL A 11 -27.01 51.18 -113.67
CA VAL A 11 -26.68 52.05 -112.53
C VAL A 11 -27.91 52.33 -111.67
N ASP A 12 -29.06 52.57 -112.28
CA ASP A 12 -30.29 52.85 -111.52
C ASP A 12 -30.81 51.61 -110.77
N ASN A 13 -30.69 50.43 -111.38
CA ASN A 13 -30.99 49.16 -110.71
C ASN A 13 -30.03 48.92 -109.54
N ILE A 14 -28.72 49.14 -109.73
CA ILE A 14 -27.70 48.98 -108.68
C ILE A 14 -27.98 49.95 -107.52
N LYS A 15 -28.32 51.21 -107.82
CA LYS A 15 -28.71 52.20 -106.80
C LYS A 15 -29.95 51.74 -106.03
N GLN A 16 -31.00 51.30 -106.72
CA GLN A 16 -32.20 50.78 -106.09
C GLN A 16 -31.90 49.57 -105.20
N GLN A 17 -31.12 48.60 -105.68
CA GLN A 17 -30.68 47.44 -104.91
C GLN A 17 -29.84 47.83 -103.68
N TYR A 18 -28.99 48.85 -103.80
CA TYR A 18 -28.22 49.39 -102.68
C TYR A 18 -29.13 49.97 -101.59
N PHE A 19 -30.11 50.80 -101.96
CA PHE A 19 -31.07 51.37 -101.00
C PHE A 19 -31.96 50.30 -100.35
N ILE A 20 -32.41 49.30 -101.13
CA ILE A 20 -33.19 48.16 -100.61
C ILE A 20 -32.36 47.37 -99.59
N ARG A 21 -31.10 47.04 -99.91
CA ARG A 21 -30.20 46.34 -98.98
C ARG A 21 -29.94 47.14 -97.71
N ASN A 22 -29.69 48.44 -97.82
CA ASN A 22 -29.49 49.30 -96.64
C ASN A 22 -30.75 49.40 -95.78
N ARG A 23 -31.94 49.47 -96.38
CA ARG A 23 -33.19 49.48 -95.64
C ARG A 23 -33.40 48.17 -94.87
N ILE A 24 -33.19 47.03 -95.53
CA ILE A 24 -33.28 45.70 -94.87
C ILE A 24 -32.24 45.58 -93.76
N ALA A 25 -31.02 46.06 -93.98
CA ALA A 25 -29.97 46.06 -92.97
C ALA A 25 -30.35 46.91 -91.75
N GLU A 26 -30.89 48.13 -91.96
CA GLU A 26 -31.32 48.98 -90.85
C GLU A 26 -32.56 48.44 -90.12
N GLU A 27 -33.53 47.85 -90.84
CA GLU A 27 -34.69 47.20 -90.24
C GLU A 27 -34.28 45.98 -89.36
N ASN A 28 -33.19 45.28 -89.72
CA ASN A 28 -32.68 44.12 -88.98
C ASN A 28 -31.58 44.46 -87.95
N ARG A 29 -30.95 45.64 -88.04
CA ARG A 29 -29.78 46.03 -87.23
C ARG A 29 -30.00 45.82 -85.73
N GLN A 30 -31.16 46.22 -85.22
CA GLN A 30 -31.46 46.06 -83.80
C GLN A 30 -31.59 44.59 -83.39
N LYS A 31 -32.30 43.78 -84.18
CA LYS A 31 -32.49 42.35 -83.93
C LYS A 31 -31.16 41.59 -83.96
N GLU A 32 -30.30 41.91 -84.93
CA GLU A 32 -28.97 41.33 -85.06
C GLU A 32 -28.06 41.73 -83.90
N ASN A 33 -28.09 43.00 -83.49
CA ASN A 33 -27.33 43.48 -82.34
C ASN A 33 -27.79 42.81 -81.04
N GLU A 34 -29.10 42.72 -80.79
CA GLU A 34 -29.64 42.03 -79.61
C GLU A 34 -29.29 40.53 -79.59
N ALA A 35 -29.32 39.86 -80.75
CA ALA A 35 -28.85 38.48 -80.86
C ALA A 35 -27.34 38.37 -80.55
N ALA A 36 -26.52 39.25 -81.12
CA ALA A 36 -25.08 39.29 -80.88
C ALA A 36 -24.76 39.55 -79.41
N VAL A 37 -25.41 40.52 -78.77
CA VAL A 37 -25.24 40.82 -77.34
C VAL A 37 -25.61 39.61 -76.49
N ARG A 38 -26.71 38.90 -76.78
CA ARG A 38 -27.09 37.67 -76.06
C ARG A 38 -26.04 36.57 -76.17
N ILE A 39 -25.51 36.34 -77.38
CA ILE A 39 -24.45 35.35 -77.60
C ILE A 39 -23.19 35.74 -76.83
N GLN A 40 -22.78 37.00 -76.93
CA GLN A 40 -21.58 37.51 -76.25
C GLN A 40 -21.73 37.45 -74.72
N SER A 41 -22.87 37.88 -74.16
CA SER A 41 -23.12 37.83 -72.72
C SER A 41 -23.14 36.40 -72.20
N TRP A 42 -23.76 35.48 -72.95
CA TRP A 42 -23.76 34.06 -72.62
C TRP A 42 -22.35 33.49 -72.61
N PHE A 43 -21.56 33.75 -73.66
CA PHE A 43 -20.18 33.28 -73.78
C PHE A 43 -19.28 33.82 -72.66
N ARG A 44 -19.34 35.13 -72.37
CA ARG A 44 -18.62 35.74 -71.24
C ARG A 44 -19.02 35.07 -69.91
N GLY A 45 -20.32 34.82 -69.71
CA GLY A 45 -20.81 34.08 -68.54
C GLY A 45 -20.27 32.65 -68.46
N CYS A 46 -20.21 31.94 -69.58
CA CYS A 46 -19.63 30.59 -69.66
C CYS A 46 -18.14 30.59 -69.29
N GLN A 47 -17.36 31.55 -69.80
CA GLN A 47 -15.95 31.70 -69.44
C GLN A 47 -15.74 31.94 -67.94
N VAL A 48 -16.49 32.89 -67.36
CA VAL A 48 -16.40 33.21 -65.93
C VAL A 48 -16.78 32.00 -65.07
N ARG A 49 -17.87 31.29 -65.40
CA ARG A 49 -18.27 30.08 -64.66
C ARG A 49 -17.24 28.96 -64.76
N ALA A 50 -16.64 28.76 -65.93
CA ALA A 50 -15.57 27.78 -66.10
C ALA A 50 -14.35 28.13 -65.23
N TYR A 51 -13.96 29.40 -65.20
CA TYR A 51 -12.86 29.89 -64.36
C TYR A 51 -13.17 29.72 -62.87
N LEU A 52 -14.37 30.10 -62.41
CA LEU A 52 -14.79 29.88 -61.02
C LEU A 52 -14.81 28.40 -60.64
N SER A 53 -15.28 27.52 -61.53
CA SER A 53 -15.24 26.07 -61.31
C SER A 53 -13.80 25.58 -61.15
N HIS A 54 -12.87 26.07 -61.97
CA HIS A 54 -11.44 25.76 -61.85
C HIS A 54 -10.88 26.22 -60.49
N LEU A 55 -11.17 27.45 -60.06
CA LEU A 55 -10.76 27.97 -58.77
C LEU A 55 -11.32 27.14 -57.60
N HIS A 56 -12.60 26.75 -57.64
CA HIS A 56 -13.21 25.89 -56.62
C HIS A 56 -12.56 24.50 -56.56
N LYS A 57 -12.20 23.91 -57.70
CA LYS A 57 -11.47 22.63 -57.74
C LYS A 57 -10.11 22.77 -57.07
N ASN A 58 -9.37 23.83 -57.36
CA ASN A 58 -8.07 24.11 -56.74
C ASN A 58 -8.20 24.33 -55.23
N ALA A 59 -9.19 25.13 -54.80
CA ALA A 59 -9.46 25.34 -53.37
C ALA A 59 -9.79 24.03 -52.65
N THR A 60 -10.63 23.19 -53.25
CA THR A 60 -10.99 21.87 -52.70
C THR A 60 -9.76 20.96 -52.58
N LEU A 61 -8.86 20.98 -53.57
CA LEU A 61 -7.61 20.20 -53.53
C LEU A 61 -6.73 20.63 -52.35
N ILE A 62 -6.53 21.94 -52.16
CA ILE A 62 -5.75 22.49 -51.05
C ILE A 62 -6.39 22.08 -49.72
N GLN A 63 -7.70 22.30 -49.56
CA GLN A 63 -8.40 21.98 -48.32
C GLN A 63 -8.39 20.49 -48.01
N LYS A 64 -8.63 19.61 -49.00
CA LYS A 64 -8.57 18.15 -48.82
C LYS A 64 -7.18 17.70 -48.38
N THR A 65 -6.15 18.25 -49.03
CA THR A 65 -4.75 17.95 -48.70
C THR A 65 -4.42 18.37 -47.27
N TRP A 66 -4.83 19.58 -46.88
CA TRP A 66 -4.64 20.08 -45.52
C TRP A 66 -5.37 19.25 -44.46
N ARG A 67 -6.67 18.96 -44.65
CA ARG A 67 -7.45 18.11 -43.74
C ARG A 67 -6.77 16.74 -43.56
N GLY A 68 -6.28 16.15 -44.65
CA GLY A 68 -5.53 14.90 -44.61
C GLY A 68 -4.20 15.00 -43.85
N PHE A 69 -3.44 16.09 -44.05
CA PHE A 69 -2.21 16.34 -43.31
C PHE A 69 -2.48 16.45 -41.80
N THR A 70 -3.43 17.28 -41.40
CA THR A 70 -3.80 17.48 -39.99
C THR A 70 -4.26 16.19 -39.33
N ALA A 71 -5.11 15.41 -40.00
CA ALA A 71 -5.55 14.10 -39.51
C ALA A 71 -4.38 13.14 -39.28
N ARG A 72 -3.42 13.08 -40.20
CA ARG A 72 -2.21 12.25 -40.06
C ARG A 72 -1.31 12.70 -38.91
N VAL A 73 -1.16 14.01 -38.70
CA VAL A 73 -0.40 14.56 -37.56
C VAL A 73 -1.04 14.14 -36.23
N LEU A 74 -2.35 14.32 -36.09
CA LEU A 74 -3.10 13.91 -34.90
C LEU A 74 -3.03 12.40 -34.67
N PHE A 75 -3.17 11.60 -35.72
CA PHE A 75 -3.05 10.15 -35.62
C PHE A 75 -1.67 9.72 -35.11
N ARG A 76 -0.58 10.28 -35.65
CA ARG A 76 0.79 10.00 -35.19
C ARG A 76 0.97 10.34 -33.71
N GLN A 77 0.42 11.46 -33.25
CA GLN A 77 0.44 11.83 -31.83
C GLN A 77 -0.32 10.81 -30.98
N ARG A 78 -1.53 10.43 -31.38
CA ARG A 78 -2.33 9.42 -30.67
C ARG A 78 -1.62 8.07 -30.56
N VAL A 79 -1.01 7.59 -31.65
CA VAL A 79 -0.24 6.34 -31.65
C VAL A 79 0.96 6.44 -30.71
N LYS A 80 1.70 7.55 -30.76
CA LYS A 80 2.83 7.80 -29.86
C LYS A 80 2.39 7.77 -28.39
N THR A 81 1.30 8.46 -28.05
CA THR A 81 0.75 8.46 -26.69
C THR A 81 0.30 7.06 -26.25
N ALA A 82 -0.42 6.34 -27.10
CA ALA A 82 -0.88 4.98 -26.81
C ALA A 82 0.31 4.03 -26.55
N TYR A 83 1.37 4.12 -27.36
CA TYR A 83 2.60 3.36 -27.16
C TYR A 83 3.24 3.65 -25.79
N PHE A 84 3.37 4.93 -25.41
CA PHE A 84 3.96 5.30 -24.12
C PHE A 84 3.11 4.82 -22.95
N ILE A 85 1.79 4.93 -23.03
CA ILE A 85 0.87 4.42 -22.00
C ILE A 85 1.05 2.90 -21.85
N MET A 86 1.05 2.15 -22.96
CA MET A 86 1.25 0.71 -22.94
C MET A 86 2.60 0.33 -22.31
N LYS A 87 3.67 1.00 -22.71
CA LYS A 87 5.02 0.80 -22.18
C LYS A 87 5.10 1.11 -20.68
N MET A 88 4.51 2.22 -20.25
CA MET A 88 4.45 2.61 -18.84
C MET A 88 3.69 1.59 -18.00
N ASN A 89 2.52 1.15 -18.48
CA ASN A 89 1.71 0.13 -17.80
C ASN A 89 2.46 -1.20 -17.65
N PHE A 90 3.22 -1.60 -18.67
CA PHE A 90 4.07 -2.79 -18.60
C PHE A 90 5.13 -2.66 -17.50
N TYR A 91 5.88 -1.57 -17.47
CA TYR A 91 6.92 -1.37 -16.45
C TYR A 91 6.34 -1.24 -15.05
N ASN A 92 5.22 -0.53 -14.88
CA ASN A 92 4.52 -0.42 -13.60
C ASN A 92 4.09 -1.80 -13.10
N LYS A 93 3.55 -2.66 -13.98
CA LYS A 93 3.18 -4.04 -13.61
C LYS A 93 4.40 -4.85 -13.15
N MET A 94 5.54 -4.70 -13.81
CA MET A 94 6.78 -5.39 -13.40
C MET A 94 7.35 -4.83 -12.09
N ALA A 95 7.31 -3.51 -11.91
CA ALA A 95 7.74 -2.85 -10.69
C ALA A 95 6.91 -3.34 -9.49
N VAL A 96 5.58 -3.44 -9.62
CA VAL A 96 4.70 -3.97 -8.57
C VAL A 96 5.10 -5.40 -8.17
N LYS A 97 5.42 -6.28 -9.12
CA LYS A 97 5.88 -7.65 -8.82
C LYS A 97 7.18 -7.67 -8.01
N ILE A 98 8.16 -6.86 -8.43
CA ILE A 98 9.44 -6.74 -7.73
C ILE A 98 9.21 -6.21 -6.32
N GLN A 99 8.44 -5.13 -6.20
CA GLN A 99 8.11 -4.51 -4.94
C GLN A 99 7.36 -5.44 -3.99
N GLN A 100 6.38 -6.21 -4.48
CA GLN A 100 5.65 -7.20 -3.69
C GLN A 100 6.60 -8.28 -3.14
N ARG A 101 7.50 -8.79 -4.00
CA ARG A 101 8.48 -9.80 -3.59
C ARG A 101 9.43 -9.25 -2.52
N TRP A 102 9.91 -8.03 -2.72
CA TRP A 102 10.80 -7.33 -1.78
C TRP A 102 10.12 -7.09 -0.43
N ARG A 103 8.91 -6.51 -0.41
CA ARG A 103 8.14 -6.28 0.82
C ARG A 103 7.92 -7.58 1.59
N GLY A 104 7.59 -8.67 0.90
CA GLY A 104 7.45 -9.98 1.51
C GLY A 104 8.75 -10.50 2.13
N TYR A 105 9.89 -10.34 1.43
CA TYR A 105 11.20 -10.69 1.97
C TYR A 105 11.54 -9.86 3.22
N TYR A 106 11.38 -8.54 3.14
CA TYR A 106 11.70 -7.63 4.23
C TYR A 106 10.96 -7.98 5.52
N VAL A 107 9.64 -8.19 5.42
CA VAL A 107 8.81 -8.56 6.59
C VAL A 107 9.28 -9.87 7.20
N ARG A 108 9.50 -10.91 6.39
CA ARG A 108 9.93 -12.23 6.89
C ARG A 108 11.32 -12.23 7.53
N LYS A 109 12.20 -11.32 7.09
CA LYS A 109 13.57 -11.24 7.60
C LYS A 109 13.70 -10.33 8.82
N TYR A 110 13.07 -9.15 8.79
CA TYR A 110 13.37 -8.09 9.75
C TYR A 110 12.21 -7.76 10.70
N VAL A 111 10.96 -8.08 10.36
CA VAL A 111 9.80 -7.71 11.18
C VAL A 111 9.23 -8.93 11.92
N HIS A 112 8.89 -10.00 11.20
CA HIS A 112 8.23 -11.16 11.76
C HIS A 112 8.81 -12.47 11.23
N SER A 113 9.44 -13.23 12.13
CA SER A 113 9.89 -14.60 11.86
C SER A 113 8.90 -15.61 12.45
N TYR A 114 8.15 -16.27 11.56
CA TYR A 114 7.22 -17.33 11.93
C TYR A 114 7.91 -18.45 12.73
N TYR A 115 9.09 -18.88 12.29
CA TYR A 115 9.84 -19.97 12.93
C TYR A 115 10.34 -19.57 14.32
N ALA A 116 10.80 -18.34 14.50
CA ALA A 116 11.20 -17.84 15.82
C ALA A 116 10.01 -17.81 16.78
N ARG A 117 8.85 -17.31 16.32
CA ARG A 117 7.62 -17.31 17.12
C ARG A 117 7.14 -18.71 17.45
N LYS A 118 7.18 -19.65 16.50
CA LYS A 118 6.79 -21.05 16.70
C LYS A 118 7.65 -21.70 17.78
N ARG A 119 8.98 -21.56 17.69
CA ARG A 119 9.92 -22.08 18.71
C ARG A 119 9.67 -21.48 20.09
N TYR A 120 9.39 -20.17 20.15
CA TYR A 120 9.05 -19.52 21.41
C TYR A 120 7.77 -20.11 22.03
N LEU A 121 6.71 -20.26 21.25
CA LEU A 121 5.45 -20.84 21.73
C LEU A 121 5.61 -22.29 22.19
N GLU A 122 6.35 -23.12 21.46
CA GLU A 122 6.64 -24.50 21.86
C GLU A 122 7.41 -24.54 23.19
N GLY A 123 8.41 -23.67 23.37
CA GLY A 123 9.12 -23.53 24.63
C GLY A 123 8.20 -23.09 25.78
N LEU A 124 7.29 -22.16 25.50
CA LEU A 124 6.31 -21.68 26.47
C LEU A 124 5.34 -22.78 26.89
N THR A 125 4.88 -23.62 25.95
CA THR A 125 4.05 -24.79 26.25
C THR A 125 4.76 -25.77 27.17
N ARG A 126 6.04 -26.07 26.91
CA ARG A 126 6.85 -26.96 27.77
C ARG A 126 7.03 -26.38 29.17
N LYS A 127 7.32 -25.08 29.28
CA LYS A 127 7.48 -24.40 30.57
C LYS A 127 6.17 -24.37 31.35
N ASN A 128 5.04 -24.10 30.69
CA ASN A 128 3.73 -24.14 31.33
C ASN A 128 3.40 -25.54 31.85
N ALA A 129 3.74 -26.60 31.11
CA ALA A 129 3.56 -27.98 31.57
C ALA A 129 4.41 -28.28 32.80
N HIS A 130 5.63 -27.75 32.88
CA HIS A 130 6.47 -27.88 34.08
C HIS A 130 5.88 -27.15 35.28
N ILE A 131 5.51 -25.88 35.11
CA ILE A 131 4.89 -25.09 36.19
C ILE A 131 3.62 -25.76 36.70
N ARG A 132 2.80 -26.35 35.83
CA ARG A 132 1.61 -27.09 36.27
C ARG A 132 1.96 -28.30 37.14
N ARG A 133 2.97 -29.08 36.77
CA ARG A 133 3.46 -30.19 37.60
C ARG A 133 3.97 -29.71 38.95
N ASP A 134 4.76 -28.64 38.97
CA ASP A 134 5.30 -28.08 40.21
C ASP A 134 4.17 -27.56 41.14
N LEU A 135 3.13 -26.97 40.55
CA LEU A 135 1.94 -26.53 41.31
C LEU A 135 1.11 -27.71 41.84
N GLU A 136 1.00 -28.80 41.09
CA GLU A 136 0.36 -30.04 41.53
C GLU A 136 1.13 -30.64 42.72
N GLU A 137 2.46 -30.77 42.61
CA GLU A 137 3.32 -31.25 43.71
C GLU A 137 3.19 -30.37 44.96
N PHE A 138 3.19 -29.04 44.78
CA PHE A 138 2.99 -28.11 45.90
C PHE A 138 1.60 -28.26 46.54
N ALA A 139 0.55 -28.46 45.73
CA ALA A 139 -0.79 -28.69 46.23
C ALA A 139 -0.89 -29.99 47.05
N GLU A 140 -0.19 -31.06 46.63
CA GLU A 140 -0.11 -32.30 47.39
C GLU A 140 0.64 -32.13 48.72
N LEU A 141 1.77 -31.41 48.71
CA LEU A 141 2.51 -31.10 49.94
C LEU A 141 1.65 -30.30 50.92
N GLN A 142 0.93 -29.28 50.43
CA GLN A 142 -0.02 -28.51 51.24
C GLN A 142 -1.16 -29.37 51.79
N ARG A 143 -1.67 -30.33 51.02
CA ARG A 143 -2.70 -31.27 51.48
C ARG A 143 -2.18 -32.15 52.62
N LYS A 144 -1.00 -32.77 52.44
CA LYS A 144 -0.36 -33.60 53.48
C LYS A 144 -0.06 -32.81 54.75
N GLU A 145 0.40 -31.57 54.61
CA GLU A 145 0.68 -30.72 55.77
C GLU A 145 -0.61 -30.35 56.51
N ARG A 146 -1.70 -30.04 55.79
CA ARG A 146 -3.02 -29.82 56.40
C ARG A 146 -3.53 -31.07 57.11
N GLU A 147 -3.40 -32.25 56.50
CA GLU A 147 -3.76 -33.53 57.11
C GLU A 147 -2.94 -33.79 58.39
N ARG A 148 -1.64 -33.50 58.37
CA ARG A 148 -0.77 -33.60 59.55
C ARG A 148 -1.20 -32.64 60.65
N ILE A 149 -1.46 -31.38 60.31
CA ILE A 149 -1.94 -30.37 61.27
C ILE A 149 -3.30 -30.77 61.84
N THR A 150 -4.22 -31.33 61.04
CA THR A 150 -5.51 -31.81 61.55
C THR A 150 -5.32 -32.98 62.51
N LEU A 151 -4.46 -33.94 62.19
CA LEU A 151 -4.16 -35.07 63.08
C LEU A 151 -3.48 -34.59 64.38
N GLU A 152 -2.51 -33.67 64.29
CA GLU A 152 -1.86 -33.08 65.46
C GLU A 152 -2.85 -32.30 66.33
N LYS A 153 -3.79 -31.55 65.72
CA LYS A 153 -4.86 -30.86 66.46
C LYS A 153 -5.79 -31.83 67.14
N GLU A 154 -6.22 -32.90 66.45
CA GLU A 154 -7.05 -33.96 67.05
C GLU A 154 -6.32 -34.65 68.22
N GLU A 155 -5.02 -34.91 68.07
CA GLU A 155 -4.20 -35.48 69.15
C GLU A 155 -4.04 -34.50 70.32
N GLN A 156 -3.83 -33.21 70.04
CA GLN A 156 -3.79 -32.15 71.05
C GLN A 156 -5.14 -32.01 71.77
N GLU A 157 -6.27 -32.05 71.07
CA GLU A 157 -7.61 -32.02 71.67
C GLU A 157 -7.83 -33.21 72.59
N LYS A 158 -7.45 -34.43 72.16
CA LYS A 158 -7.49 -35.64 73.01
C LYS A 158 -6.61 -35.48 74.25
N ASN A 159 -5.42 -34.90 74.10
CA ASN A 159 -4.53 -34.61 75.23
C ASN A 159 -5.12 -33.56 76.17
N ILE A 160 -5.71 -32.48 75.66
CA ILE A 160 -6.40 -31.45 76.45
C ILE A 160 -7.57 -32.06 77.22
N GLN A 161 -8.39 -32.90 76.58
CA GLN A 161 -9.47 -33.64 77.22
C GLN A 161 -8.91 -34.54 78.34
N ALA A 162 -7.80 -35.25 78.11
CA ALA A 162 -7.15 -36.04 79.15
C ALA A 162 -6.66 -35.18 80.33
N GLN A 163 -6.03 -34.02 80.12
CA GLN A 163 -5.63 -33.17 81.27
C GLN A 163 -6.85 -32.57 82.01
N ARG A 164 -7.96 -32.29 81.30
CA ARG A 164 -9.23 -31.91 81.94
C ARG A 164 -9.79 -33.02 82.80
N PHE A 165 -9.79 -34.25 82.30
CA PHE A 165 -10.31 -35.44 82.98
C PHE A 165 -9.27 -36.19 83.81
N HIS A 166 -8.13 -35.58 84.14
CA HIS A 166 -7.03 -36.27 84.86
C HIS A 166 -7.45 -36.87 86.20
N PHE A 167 -8.50 -36.33 86.83
CA PHE A 167 -9.07 -36.83 88.08
C PHE A 167 -9.88 -38.14 87.94
N LEU A 168 -10.23 -38.55 86.71
CA LEU A 168 -10.95 -39.80 86.43
C LEU A 168 -10.01 -41.01 86.30
N LEU A 169 -8.70 -40.82 86.52
CA LEU A 169 -7.68 -41.85 86.45
C LEU A 169 -7.84 -42.90 87.57
N SER A 170 -7.58 -44.18 87.27
CA SER A 170 -7.64 -45.25 88.28
C SER A 170 -6.65 -45.05 89.42
N THR A 171 -7.11 -45.35 90.64
CA THR A 171 -6.26 -45.41 91.84
C THR A 171 -6.01 -46.86 92.23
N LYS A 172 -5.05 -47.11 93.12
CA LYS A 172 -4.77 -48.47 93.63
C LYS A 172 -5.98 -49.14 94.30
N GLN A 173 -6.93 -48.36 94.80
CA GLN A 173 -8.04 -48.82 95.62
C GLN A 173 -9.38 -48.83 94.85
N ARG A 174 -9.53 -47.99 93.81
CA ARG A 174 -10.72 -47.96 92.94
C ARG A 174 -10.33 -47.76 91.47
N PRO A 175 -10.85 -48.61 90.54
CA PRO A 175 -10.65 -48.40 89.11
C PRO A 175 -11.37 -47.13 88.64
N GLY A 176 -10.74 -46.39 87.72
CA GLY A 176 -11.27 -45.18 87.08
C GLY A 176 -12.31 -45.51 86.01
N VAL A 177 -13.06 -44.50 85.56
CA VAL A 177 -14.18 -44.68 84.61
C VAL A 177 -13.72 -45.34 83.30
N PHE A 178 -12.47 -45.08 82.90
CA PHE A 178 -11.87 -45.59 81.66
C PHE A 178 -11.09 -46.91 81.85
N ASN A 179 -11.11 -47.52 83.04
CA ASN A 179 -10.46 -48.79 83.33
C ASN A 179 -11.46 -49.79 83.96
N SER A 180 -12.41 -50.23 83.15
CA SER A 180 -13.46 -51.15 83.60
C SER A 180 -12.88 -52.53 83.92
N PRO A 181 -13.19 -53.14 85.07
CA PRO A 181 -12.72 -54.47 85.45
C PRO A 181 -13.24 -55.61 84.54
N PHE A 182 -14.18 -55.31 83.65
CA PHE A 182 -14.73 -56.24 82.66
C PHE A 182 -14.01 -56.21 81.31
N ARG A 183 -13.02 -55.32 81.13
CA ARG A 183 -12.16 -55.29 79.92
C ARG A 183 -10.77 -55.85 80.24
N ALA A 184 -10.21 -56.61 79.31
CA ALA A 184 -8.88 -57.18 79.44
C ALA A 184 -7.76 -56.12 79.42
N GLU A 185 -7.98 -55.02 78.71
CA GLU A 185 -7.05 -53.90 78.62
C GLU A 185 -7.74 -52.57 78.96
N PRO A 186 -7.04 -51.62 79.60
CA PRO A 186 -7.57 -50.29 79.85
C PRO A 186 -7.91 -49.55 78.56
N ASP A 187 -8.94 -48.70 78.59
CA ASP A 187 -9.33 -47.91 77.42
C ASP A 187 -8.21 -46.94 76.99
N GLU A 188 -8.16 -46.56 75.72
CA GLU A 188 -7.08 -45.71 75.20
C GLU A 188 -6.97 -44.36 75.94
N MET A 189 -8.10 -43.86 76.45
CA MET A 189 -8.15 -42.65 77.26
C MET A 189 -7.45 -42.84 78.61
N GLU A 190 -7.60 -43.99 79.28
CA GLU A 190 -6.92 -44.30 80.54
C GLU A 190 -5.40 -44.31 80.37
N LEU A 191 -4.90 -44.89 79.27
CA LEU A 191 -3.46 -44.90 78.96
C LEU A 191 -2.92 -43.49 78.72
N ARG A 192 -3.72 -42.59 78.12
CA ARG A 192 -3.36 -41.17 77.95
C ARG A 192 -3.38 -40.42 79.29
N LEU A 193 -4.39 -40.65 80.13
CA LEU A 193 -4.49 -40.06 81.47
C LEU A 193 -3.26 -40.39 82.34
N ARG A 194 -2.70 -41.60 82.23
CA ARG A 194 -1.48 -42.01 82.94
C ARG A 194 -0.22 -41.23 82.52
N LYS A 195 -0.16 -40.77 81.27
CA LYS A 195 1.01 -40.08 80.69
C LYS A 195 0.96 -38.57 80.87
N VAL A 196 -0.24 -38.00 80.95
CA VAL A 196 -0.47 -36.55 80.96
C VAL A 196 -0.24 -35.97 82.36
N LYS A 197 0.47 -34.84 82.43
CA LYS A 197 0.62 -34.06 83.68
C LYS A 197 -0.56 -33.08 83.83
N PRO A 198 -1.14 -32.92 85.04
CA PRO A 198 -2.23 -31.98 85.27
C PRO A 198 -1.76 -30.53 85.05
N LEU A 199 -2.64 -29.70 84.46
CA LEU A 199 -2.37 -28.29 84.22
C LEU A 199 -2.28 -27.54 85.56
N LEU A 200 -1.09 -27.04 85.88
CA LEU A 200 -0.91 -26.06 86.94
C LEU A 200 -1.28 -24.69 86.38
N VAL A 201 -2.29 -24.05 86.96
CA VAL A 201 -2.70 -22.68 86.60
C VAL A 201 -1.52 -21.74 86.88
N ARG A 202 -0.83 -21.32 85.82
CA ARG A 202 0.11 -20.19 85.86
C ARG A 202 -0.62 -18.94 85.34
N SER A 203 -0.54 -17.86 86.10
CA SER A 203 -1.03 -16.53 85.72
C SER A 203 -0.45 -16.08 84.38
N ALA A 204 -1.31 -15.53 83.50
CA ALA A 204 -0.98 -15.16 82.13
C ALA A 204 0.23 -14.19 82.04
N PRO A 205 1.17 -14.38 81.08
CA PRO A 205 2.21 -13.41 80.81
C PRO A 205 1.62 -12.18 80.10
N LYS A 206 2.08 -10.98 80.50
CA LYS A 206 1.67 -9.68 79.98
C LYS A 206 2.24 -9.49 78.55
N GLU A 207 1.36 -9.34 77.55
CA GLU A 207 1.74 -9.04 76.16
C GLU A 207 2.62 -7.78 76.09
N ARG A 208 3.79 -7.88 75.46
CA ARG A 208 4.58 -6.72 75.04
C ARG A 208 4.25 -6.43 73.58
N LYS A 209 3.61 -5.30 73.32
CA LYS A 209 3.39 -4.75 71.99
C LYS A 209 4.74 -4.37 71.36
N THR A 210 5.07 -4.95 70.22
CA THR A 210 6.13 -4.45 69.34
C THR A 210 5.56 -3.36 68.42
N PRO A 211 6.26 -2.23 68.20
CA PRO A 211 5.78 -1.18 67.31
C PRO A 211 6.00 -1.56 65.84
N ASP A 212 4.93 -1.54 65.04
CA ASP A 212 4.99 -1.62 63.59
C ASP A 212 5.69 -0.38 63.03
N ILE A 213 6.87 -0.59 62.41
CA ILE A 213 7.55 0.42 61.61
C ILE A 213 6.97 0.34 60.21
N VAL A 214 6.07 1.26 59.88
CA VAL A 214 5.61 1.49 58.50
C VAL A 214 6.59 2.48 57.84
N PRO A 215 7.25 2.15 56.72
CA PRO A 215 8.15 3.09 56.07
C PRO A 215 7.38 4.27 55.47
N ASP A 216 7.70 5.47 55.93
CA ASP A 216 7.12 6.73 55.44
C ASP A 216 7.68 7.08 54.04
N LEU A 217 6.86 6.91 53.02
CA LEU A 217 7.18 7.22 51.62
C LEU A 217 6.88 8.70 51.28
N SER A 218 7.25 9.61 52.18
CA SER A 218 6.97 11.05 52.08
C SER A 218 8.08 11.85 51.38
N ASN A 219 9.27 11.26 51.17
CA ASN A 219 10.46 11.98 50.69
C ASN A 219 10.67 12.05 49.18
N LEU A 220 9.71 11.63 48.35
CA LEU A 220 9.92 11.57 46.89
C LEU A 220 9.54 12.82 46.10
N MET A 221 8.94 13.88 46.69
CA MET A 221 8.53 15.07 45.92
C MET A 221 8.66 16.37 46.75
N PRO A 222 9.57 17.29 46.44
CA PRO A 222 9.62 18.59 47.09
C PRO A 222 8.56 19.51 46.46
N ASN A 223 7.83 20.26 47.28
CA ASN A 223 6.80 21.24 46.93
C ASN A 223 5.41 20.70 46.56
N ARG A 224 4.67 20.24 47.58
CA ARG A 224 3.21 20.36 47.61
C ARG A 224 2.84 21.29 48.75
N GLU A 225 2.31 22.48 48.45
CA GLU A 225 1.61 23.28 49.44
C GLU A 225 0.49 22.41 50.03
N ARG A 226 0.61 22.08 51.31
CA ARG A 226 -0.34 21.20 52.02
C ARG A 226 -1.61 22.00 52.27
N LEU A 227 -2.64 21.79 51.46
CA LEU A 227 -3.97 22.29 51.76
C LEU A 227 -4.49 21.60 53.04
N PRO A 228 -5.32 22.28 53.86
CA PRO A 228 -5.83 21.72 55.10
C PRO A 228 -6.56 20.39 54.85
N PRO A 229 -6.42 19.39 55.74
CA PRO A 229 -7.03 18.07 55.55
C PRO A 229 -8.56 18.17 55.39
N ILE A 230 -9.08 17.79 54.22
CA ILE A 230 -10.52 17.64 54.01
C ILE A 230 -10.91 16.29 54.61
N HIS A 231 -11.44 16.30 55.83
CA HIS A 231 -11.77 15.08 56.59
C HIS A 231 -13.03 14.33 56.12
N LYS A 232 -13.75 14.82 55.10
CA LYS A 232 -14.98 14.18 54.61
C LYS A 232 -14.90 13.94 53.10
N LYS A 233 -15.22 12.72 52.65
CA LYS A 233 -15.43 12.44 51.22
C LYS A 233 -16.62 13.28 50.76
N PRO A 234 -16.49 14.15 49.74
CA PRO A 234 -17.62 14.94 49.25
C PRO A 234 -18.69 13.98 48.70
N GLN A 235 -19.94 14.14 49.15
CA GLN A 235 -21.06 13.33 48.70
C GLN A 235 -21.58 13.86 47.36
N GLY A 236 -21.56 13.02 46.33
CA GLY A 236 -21.94 13.38 44.95
C GLY A 236 -21.00 12.77 43.91
N PRO A 237 -21.17 13.07 42.61
CA PRO A 237 -20.30 12.58 41.53
C PRO A 237 -18.97 13.37 41.46
N PHE A 238 -18.36 13.64 42.61
CA PHE A 238 -17.10 14.37 42.70
C PHE A 238 -15.92 13.41 42.63
N ARG A 239 -14.89 13.80 41.87
CA ARG A 239 -13.66 13.02 41.74
C ARG A 239 -12.90 12.95 43.07
N PRO A 240 -12.21 11.84 43.39
CA PRO A 240 -11.41 11.71 44.60
C PRO A 240 -10.30 12.77 44.67
N ALA A 241 -9.96 13.21 45.89
CA ALA A 241 -9.03 14.31 46.12
C ALA A 241 -7.66 14.14 45.44
N LEU A 242 -7.16 12.91 45.36
CA LEU A 242 -5.90 12.58 44.68
C LEU A 242 -5.96 12.82 43.17
N GLU A 243 -7.09 12.50 42.53
CA GLU A 243 -7.27 12.67 41.08
C GLU A 243 -7.43 14.16 40.72
N VAL A 244 -8.17 14.91 41.55
CA VAL A 244 -8.27 16.38 41.40
C VAL A 244 -6.91 17.05 41.57
N GLN A 245 -6.08 16.57 42.50
CA GLN A 245 -4.73 17.08 42.70
C GLN A 245 -3.82 16.77 41.50
N GLN A 246 -3.89 15.56 40.94
CA GLN A 246 -3.20 15.21 39.70
C GLN A 246 -3.67 16.07 38.52
N GLN A 247 -4.97 16.35 38.43
CA GLN A 247 -5.53 17.22 37.39
C GLN A 247 -5.07 18.67 37.54
N ARG A 248 -4.98 19.21 38.77
CA ARG A 248 -4.41 20.55 39.04
C ARG A 248 -2.92 20.61 38.70
N GLN A 249 -2.19 19.52 38.93
CA GLN A 249 -0.74 19.45 38.68
C GLN A 249 -0.39 19.04 37.25
N ARG A 250 -1.39 18.77 36.40
CA ARG A 250 -1.15 18.49 34.98
C ARG A 250 -0.58 19.75 34.33
N PRO A 251 0.62 19.68 33.72
CA PRO A 251 1.18 20.82 33.00
C PRO A 251 0.22 21.21 31.88
N LEU A 252 0.04 22.52 31.68
CA LEU A 252 -0.74 23.05 30.58
C LEU A 252 -0.10 22.54 29.27
N GLU A 253 -0.88 21.85 28.44
CA GLU A 253 -0.47 21.54 27.08
C GLU A 253 -0.66 22.82 26.26
N PRO A 254 0.42 23.51 25.87
CA PRO A 254 0.29 24.70 25.04
C PRO A 254 -0.43 24.34 23.74
N SER A 255 -1.36 25.19 23.29
CA SER A 255 -1.96 25.02 21.97
C SER A 255 -0.87 24.93 20.90
N LEU A 256 -1.14 24.28 19.76
CA LEU A 256 -0.17 24.09 18.68
C LEU A 256 0.54 25.41 18.27
N ARG A 257 -0.17 26.54 18.37
CA ARG A 257 0.35 27.90 18.09
C ARG A 257 1.37 28.42 19.11
N VAL A 258 1.30 27.94 20.36
CA VAL A 258 2.23 28.30 21.45
C VAL A 258 3.39 27.29 21.52
N ALA A 259 3.15 26.03 21.13
CA ALA A 259 4.16 24.97 21.13
C ALA A 259 5.16 25.06 19.96
N THR A 260 4.77 25.68 18.85
CA THR A 260 5.62 25.83 17.66
C THR A 260 6.28 27.20 17.64
N SER A 261 7.58 27.26 17.29
CA SER A 261 8.27 28.52 17.07
C SER A 261 7.64 29.28 15.90
N ILE A 262 7.76 30.61 15.88
CA ILE A 262 7.27 31.46 14.78
C ILE A 262 7.89 31.02 13.43
N THR A 263 9.13 30.50 13.48
CA THR A 263 9.92 30.02 12.34
C THR A 263 9.73 28.54 12.03
N ALA A 264 8.90 27.80 12.75
CA ALA A 264 8.77 26.34 12.61
C ALA A 264 8.43 25.90 11.16
N LEU A 265 7.66 26.71 10.43
CA LEU A 265 7.34 26.45 9.03
C LEU A 265 8.57 26.58 8.11
N GLU A 266 9.43 27.56 8.38
CA GLU A 266 10.67 27.79 7.62
C GLU A 266 11.69 26.69 7.92
N GLU A 267 11.88 26.36 9.21
CA GLU A 267 12.74 25.28 9.66
C GLU A 267 12.33 23.93 9.05
N ALA A 268 11.03 23.62 9.03
CA ALA A 268 10.50 22.42 8.41
C ALA A 268 10.78 22.37 6.88
N ARG A 269 10.67 23.51 6.19
CA ARG A 269 11.00 23.61 4.75
C ARG A 269 12.49 23.41 4.49
N GLU A 270 13.35 23.95 5.34
CA GLU A 270 14.80 23.77 5.23
C GLU A 270 15.23 22.35 5.53
N GLU A 271 14.59 21.69 6.51
CA GLU A 271 14.85 20.29 6.82
C GLU A 271 14.43 19.36 5.68
N LEU A 272 13.30 19.65 5.03
CA LEU A 272 12.85 18.93 3.84
C LEU A 272 13.85 19.10 2.68
N LYS A 273 14.33 20.33 2.42
CA LYS A 273 15.39 20.59 1.43
C LYS A 273 16.69 19.85 1.76
N ARG A 274 17.10 19.80 3.03
CA ARG A 274 18.30 19.05 3.48
C ARG A 274 18.13 17.55 3.26
N GLN A 275 16.94 17.00 3.53
CA GLN A 275 16.64 15.59 3.28
C GLN A 275 16.63 15.27 1.78
N GLU A 276 16.03 16.13 0.94
CA GLU A 276 16.10 16.00 -0.52
C GLU A 276 17.54 16.03 -1.03
N TRP A 277 18.37 16.92 -0.48
CA TRP A 277 19.80 16.98 -0.85
C TRP A 277 20.56 15.71 -0.46
N ARG A 278 20.32 15.20 0.76
CA ARG A 278 20.94 13.95 1.25
C ARG A 278 20.51 12.71 0.46
N THR A 279 19.29 12.72 -0.07
CA THR A 279 18.71 11.59 -0.82
C THR A 279 18.89 11.72 -2.33
N ARG A 280 19.48 12.82 -2.81
CA ARG A 280 19.72 13.05 -4.24
C ARG A 280 20.85 12.14 -4.74
N VAL A 281 20.49 11.23 -5.64
CA VAL A 281 21.43 10.28 -6.28
C VAL A 281 22.16 10.91 -7.49
N ILE A 282 21.60 11.98 -8.07
CA ILE A 282 22.11 12.64 -9.28
C ILE A 282 21.96 14.16 -9.13
N ASP A 283 23.06 14.90 -9.31
CA ASP A 283 23.10 16.37 -9.21
C ASP A 283 22.58 17.10 -10.45
N GLN A 284 22.38 16.37 -11.55
CA GLN A 284 21.87 16.95 -12.79
C GLN A 284 20.39 17.29 -12.64
N THR A 285 20.05 18.55 -12.89
CA THR A 285 18.68 19.01 -13.03
C THR A 285 17.98 18.23 -14.14
N PHE A 286 16.79 17.70 -13.85
CA PHE A 286 15.98 17.00 -14.83
C PHE A 286 15.52 17.98 -15.92
N LEU A 287 16.25 18.02 -17.03
CA LEU A 287 15.89 18.84 -18.17
C LEU A 287 14.79 18.14 -18.98
N PRO A 288 13.75 18.86 -19.42
CA PRO A 288 12.75 18.30 -20.33
C PRO A 288 13.42 17.82 -21.62
N PHE A 289 12.96 16.67 -22.13
CA PHE A 289 13.53 15.95 -23.28
C PHE A 289 13.64 16.73 -24.59
N SER A 290 13.10 17.96 -24.67
CA SER A 290 13.11 18.80 -25.86
C SER A 290 14.44 19.49 -26.16
N ASN A 291 15.41 19.51 -25.24
CA ASN A 291 16.64 20.31 -25.37
C ASN A 291 17.96 19.54 -25.32
N THR A 292 17.93 18.20 -25.33
CA THR A 292 19.13 17.37 -25.08
C THR A 292 20.06 17.19 -26.27
N SER A 293 19.62 17.50 -27.50
CA SER A 293 20.39 17.21 -28.72
C SER A 293 21.29 18.35 -29.20
N ARG A 294 21.20 19.56 -28.63
CA ARG A 294 21.93 20.72 -29.17
C ARG A 294 23.33 20.95 -28.59
N ILE A 295 23.71 20.33 -27.47
CA ILE A 295 24.95 20.73 -26.76
C ILE A 295 25.92 19.57 -26.47
N LYS A 296 25.52 18.30 -26.50
CA LYS A 296 26.46 17.20 -26.23
C LYS A 296 26.78 16.39 -27.49
N ARG A 297 28.01 16.54 -27.99
CA ARG A 297 28.65 15.50 -28.82
C ARG A 297 28.75 14.23 -27.97
N TYR A 298 28.41 13.10 -28.56
CA TYR A 298 28.53 11.80 -27.91
C TYR A 298 30.00 11.51 -27.62
N GLU A 299 30.37 11.48 -26.34
CA GLU A 299 31.67 10.98 -25.88
C GLU A 299 31.52 9.49 -25.56
N GLY A 300 32.20 8.65 -26.35
CA GLY A 300 32.24 7.21 -26.09
C GLY A 300 32.96 6.93 -24.78
N LEU A 301 32.37 6.06 -23.94
CA LEU A 301 33.03 5.62 -22.71
C LEU A 301 34.33 4.87 -23.06
N MET A 302 35.40 5.06 -22.29
CA MET A 302 36.71 4.40 -22.49
C MET A 302 36.62 2.87 -22.64
N HIS A 303 35.56 2.25 -22.10
CA HIS A 303 35.31 0.81 -22.15
C HIS A 303 34.55 0.32 -23.40
N THR A 304 34.20 1.22 -24.33
CA THR A 304 33.45 0.92 -25.57
C THR A 304 34.32 0.95 -26.83
N SER A 305 35.64 1.07 -26.67
CA SER A 305 36.62 1.06 -27.78
C SER A 305 36.99 -0.35 -28.27
N THR A 306 36.55 -1.41 -27.60
CA THR A 306 36.77 -2.79 -28.06
C THR A 306 35.73 -3.17 -29.11
N PRO A 307 36.15 -3.73 -30.27
CA PRO A 307 35.22 -4.31 -31.25
C PRO A 307 34.29 -5.31 -30.56
N PHE A 308 33.00 -5.27 -30.89
CA PHE A 308 32.02 -6.17 -30.30
C PHE A 308 32.27 -7.60 -30.81
N GLU A 309 32.99 -8.41 -30.05
CA GLU A 309 33.05 -9.85 -30.26
C GLU A 309 31.83 -10.51 -29.63
N GLN A 310 31.17 -11.37 -30.39
CA GLN A 310 30.02 -12.14 -29.92
C GLN A 310 30.50 -13.21 -28.92
N VAL A 311 30.57 -12.85 -27.64
CA VAL A 311 30.88 -13.80 -26.56
C VAL A 311 29.82 -14.91 -26.59
N ALA A 312 30.26 -16.17 -26.64
CA ALA A 312 29.39 -17.34 -26.61
C ALA A 312 28.53 -17.35 -25.33
N TYR A 313 27.34 -16.76 -25.44
CA TYR A 313 26.40 -16.61 -24.36
C TYR A 313 25.83 -17.98 -23.99
N GLY A 314 26.04 -18.41 -22.74
CA GLY A 314 25.38 -19.58 -22.17
C GLY A 314 26.28 -20.76 -21.77
N THR A 315 27.58 -20.77 -22.11
CA THR A 315 28.46 -21.91 -21.75
C THR A 315 29.16 -21.74 -20.40
N LYS A 316 29.52 -20.51 -20.00
CA LYS A 316 30.35 -20.26 -18.81
C LYS A 316 29.61 -19.74 -17.58
N HIS A 317 28.42 -19.14 -17.74
CA HIS A 317 27.75 -18.39 -16.66
C HIS A 317 26.25 -18.73 -16.46
N PHE A 318 25.72 -19.73 -17.17
CA PHE A 318 24.35 -20.21 -16.94
C PHE A 318 24.37 -21.60 -16.30
N ARG A 319 23.88 -21.63 -15.05
CA ARG A 319 23.30 -22.73 -14.27
C ARG A 319 23.73 -24.17 -14.60
N GLU A 320 24.55 -24.69 -13.68
CA GLU A 320 24.55 -26.04 -13.05
C GLU A 320 25.95 -26.67 -13.06
N GLU A 321 26.64 -26.53 -11.92
CA GLU A 321 28.01 -27.03 -11.70
C GLU A 321 28.11 -28.57 -11.65
N HIS A 322 26.97 -29.27 -11.54
CA HIS A 322 26.91 -30.72 -11.40
C HIS A 322 26.40 -31.41 -12.68
N LYS A 323 27.33 -31.76 -13.58
CA LYS A 323 27.06 -32.48 -14.85
C LYS A 323 26.43 -33.87 -14.65
N GLU A 324 26.50 -34.43 -13.46
CA GLU A 324 25.96 -35.74 -13.09
C GLU A 324 24.42 -35.81 -13.23
N TYR A 325 23.71 -34.70 -12.95
CA TYR A 325 22.24 -34.64 -13.04
C TYR A 325 21.70 -34.53 -14.48
N LEU A 326 22.57 -34.44 -15.48
CA LEU A 326 22.21 -34.37 -16.90
C LEU A 326 22.36 -35.74 -17.61
N GLN A 327 23.01 -36.73 -16.98
CA GLN A 327 23.08 -38.08 -17.54
C GLN A 327 21.68 -38.71 -17.55
N GLY A 328 21.10 -38.86 -18.74
CA GLY A 328 19.78 -39.46 -18.96
C GLY A 328 18.66 -38.47 -19.30
N LYS A 329 18.87 -37.15 -19.20
CA LYS A 329 17.88 -36.16 -19.65
C LYS A 329 18.02 -35.92 -21.15
N LYS A 330 16.90 -36.03 -21.87
CA LYS A 330 16.87 -35.69 -23.31
C LYS A 330 17.16 -34.19 -23.47
N PRO A 331 17.95 -33.79 -24.49
CA PRO A 331 18.20 -32.38 -24.75
C PRO A 331 16.87 -31.66 -24.98
N PHE A 332 16.78 -30.43 -24.46
CA PHE A 332 15.59 -29.61 -24.60
C PHE A 332 15.34 -29.36 -26.09
N LYS A 333 14.26 -29.91 -26.64
CA LYS A 333 13.84 -29.58 -28.01
C LYS A 333 13.28 -28.17 -27.98
N THR A 334 13.92 -27.26 -28.69
CA THR A 334 13.37 -25.93 -29.00
C THR A 334 12.15 -26.12 -29.91
N VAL A 335 10.98 -26.30 -29.31
CA VAL A 335 9.71 -26.27 -30.05
C VAL A 335 9.34 -24.80 -30.21
N PHE A 336 9.72 -24.21 -31.34
CA PHE A 336 9.11 -22.95 -31.77
C PHE A 336 7.65 -23.27 -32.12
N THR A 337 6.72 -22.88 -31.26
CA THR A 337 5.32 -22.78 -31.68
C THR A 337 5.28 -21.68 -32.73
N THR A 338 5.04 -22.04 -33.99
CA THR A 338 4.83 -21.07 -35.08
C THR A 338 3.69 -20.17 -34.67
N CYS A 339 4.02 -18.94 -34.27
CA CYS A 339 3.02 -17.95 -33.91
C CYS A 339 2.34 -17.52 -35.22
N HIS A 340 1.19 -18.11 -35.52
CA HIS A 340 0.38 -17.86 -36.75
C HIS A 340 0.04 -16.38 -37.00
N VAL A 341 0.34 -15.50 -36.05
CA VAL A 341 0.26 -14.04 -36.18
C VAL A 341 1.14 -13.52 -37.33
N PHE A 342 2.27 -14.17 -37.62
CA PHE A 342 3.18 -13.72 -38.69
C PHE A 342 2.95 -14.42 -40.04
N ASP A 343 2.28 -15.57 -40.08
CA ASP A 343 1.92 -16.26 -41.34
C ASP A 343 0.93 -15.45 -42.20
N LYS A 344 0.18 -14.54 -41.57
CA LYS A 344 -0.76 -13.62 -42.21
C LYS A 344 -0.13 -12.30 -42.68
N PHE A 345 1.13 -12.05 -42.33
CA PHE A 345 1.82 -10.82 -42.70
C PHE A 345 2.27 -10.92 -44.17
N GLY A 346 1.55 -10.25 -45.08
CA GLY A 346 1.84 -10.21 -46.51
C GLY A 346 0.76 -10.83 -47.41
N ARG A 347 -0.05 -11.78 -46.92
CA ARG A 347 -1.12 -12.42 -47.73
C ARG A 347 -2.40 -11.58 -47.86
N MET A 348 -2.65 -10.65 -46.93
CA MET A 348 -3.90 -9.86 -46.91
C MET A 348 -3.82 -8.55 -47.72
N TYR A 349 -2.67 -8.20 -48.29
CA TYR A 349 -2.45 -6.87 -48.91
C TYR A 349 -2.05 -6.92 -50.40
N SER A 350 -2.03 -8.09 -51.04
CA SER A 350 -1.74 -8.20 -52.47
C SER A 350 -2.89 -8.89 -53.22
N ASN A 351 -3.61 -8.13 -54.06
CA ASN A 351 -4.52 -8.66 -55.08
C ASN A 351 -3.76 -9.11 -56.35
N ALA A 352 -2.47 -9.40 -56.23
CA ALA A 352 -1.58 -9.77 -57.32
C ALA A 352 -0.85 -11.06 -56.91
N GLY A 353 -1.47 -12.21 -57.20
CA GLY A 353 -0.87 -13.50 -56.90
C GLY A 353 -1.85 -14.67 -56.87
N ASN A 354 -2.79 -14.71 -57.82
CA ASN A 354 -3.39 -16.00 -58.19
C ASN A 354 -2.35 -16.73 -59.05
N ILE A 355 -1.83 -17.84 -58.55
CA ILE A 355 -1.30 -18.92 -59.39
C ILE A 355 -2.32 -20.04 -59.26
N VAL A 356 -2.76 -20.54 -60.42
CA VAL A 356 -3.72 -21.63 -60.64
C VAL A 356 -3.43 -22.84 -59.76
#